data_AF-A0A914SJX8-F1
#
_entry.id   AF-A0A914SJX8-F1
#
_cell.length_a   1.000
_cell.length_b   1.000
_cell.length_c   1.000
_cell.angle_alpha   90.00
_cell.angle_beta   90.00
_cell.angle_gamma   90.00
#
_symmetry.space_group_name_H-M   'P 1'
#
loop_
_entity.id
_entity.type
_entity.pdbx_description
1 polymer ?
#
loop_
_entity_poly.entity_id
_entity_poly.type
_entity_poly.pdbx_seq_one_letter_code
_entity_poly.pdbx_strand_id
1 'polypeptide(L)'
;MPRVPDEEERKLFKFDVTKFQDAVVMPWYRDKEHPSFYYVAEIIDANPSSKFPDEKFANFNDYFIQKYNIEIYDQRQPLLDVDYTSR
;
A
#
# COMPACT_ATOMS: atom_id res chain seq x y z
N MET A 1 17.09 -0.19 4.10
CA MET A 1 16.38 -0.78 2.94
C MET A 1 15.09 -1.43 3.43
N PRO A 2 13.96 -1.30 2.71
CA PRO A 2 12.72 -1.93 3.13
C PRO A 2 12.86 -3.45 3.18
N ARG A 3 12.31 -4.08 4.22
CA ARG A 3 12.13 -5.54 4.24
C ARG A 3 11.08 -5.90 3.18
N VAL A 4 11.43 -6.82 2.29
CA VAL A 4 10.47 -7.42 1.35
C VAL A 4 9.81 -8.60 2.06
N PRO A 5 8.48 -8.60 2.26
CA PRO A 5 7.78 -9.73 2.87
C PRO A 5 7.78 -10.92 1.91
N ASP A 6 7.80 -12.12 2.46
CA ASP A 6 7.60 -13.31 1.64
C ASP A 6 6.12 -13.51 1.27
N GLU A 7 5.87 -14.53 0.46
CA GLU A 7 4.55 -14.79 -0.11
C GLU A 7 3.53 -15.28 0.92
N GLU A 8 3.95 -16.06 1.91
CA GLU A 8 3.05 -16.54 2.96
C GLU A 8 2.68 -15.41 3.91
N GLU A 9 3.64 -14.56 4.28
CA GLU A 9 3.42 -13.36 5.08
C GLU A 9 2.41 -12.42 4.40
N ARG A 10 2.52 -12.24 3.08
CA ARG A 10 1.58 -11.42 2.30
C ARG A 10 0.17 -12.00 2.29
N LYS A 11 0.03 -13.32 2.14
CA LYS A 11 -1.29 -13.99 2.14
C LYS A 11 -1.98 -13.96 3.49
N LEU A 12 -1.19 -14.03 4.57
CA LEU A 12 -1.67 -13.98 5.95
C LEU A 12 -1.83 -12.56 6.49
N PHE A 13 -1.44 -11.54 5.72
CA PHE A 13 -1.58 -10.16 6.12
C PHE A 13 -3.03 -9.83 6.49
N LYS A 14 -3.18 -9.18 7.64
CA LYS A 14 -4.44 -8.60 8.10
C LYS A 14 -4.19 -7.18 8.56
N PHE A 15 -5.02 -6.27 8.05
CA PHE A 15 -4.92 -4.87 8.43
C PHE A 15 -5.24 -4.68 9.91
N ASP A 16 -4.37 -3.93 10.59
CA ASP A 16 -4.51 -3.57 11.99
C ASP A 16 -4.36 -2.06 12.10
N VAL A 17 -5.50 -1.38 12.29
CA VAL A 17 -5.60 0.08 12.35
C VAL A 17 -4.60 0.70 13.34
N THR A 18 -4.33 0.01 14.46
CA THR A 18 -3.45 0.52 15.52
C THR A 18 -1.98 0.59 15.10
N LYS A 19 -1.59 -0.14 14.06
CA LYS A 19 -0.23 -0.12 13.49
C LYS A 19 -0.02 0.98 12.46
N PHE A 20 -1.09 1.55 11.92
CA PHE A 20 -1.04 2.54 10.84
C PHE A 20 -1.44 3.94 11.30
N GLN A 21 -2.12 4.07 12.44
CA GLN A 21 -2.40 5.37 13.05
C GLN A 21 -1.10 6.03 13.53
N ASP A 22 -0.87 7.28 13.12
CA ASP A 22 0.34 8.06 13.44
C ASP A 22 1.66 7.38 13.00
N ALA A 23 1.59 6.58 11.93
CA ALA A 23 2.73 5.82 11.44
C ALA A 23 3.44 6.51 10.27
N VAL A 24 4.73 6.20 10.11
CA VAL A 24 5.48 6.45 8.87
C VAL A 24 5.61 5.14 8.11
N VAL A 25 5.20 5.13 6.85
CA VAL A 25 5.24 3.96 5.97
C VAL A 25 6.21 4.17 4.81
N MET A 26 6.71 3.05 4.28
CA MET A 26 7.58 3.04 3.11
C MET A 26 7.13 1.93 2.15
N PRO A 27 7.10 2.17 0.83
CA PRO A 27 6.81 1.13 -0.13
C PRO A 27 7.98 0.15 -0.23
N TRP A 28 7.72 -1.15 -0.06
CA TRP A 28 8.74 -2.19 -0.19
C TRP A 28 8.98 -2.62 -1.64
N TYR A 29 8.06 -2.27 -2.55
CA TYR A 29 7.99 -2.76 -3.92
C TYR A 29 8.67 -1.86 -4.96
N ARG A 30 9.12 -0.64 -4.59
CA ARG A 30 9.79 0.29 -5.51
C ARG A 30 10.91 1.06 -4.81
N ASP A 31 11.84 1.56 -5.63
CA ASP A 31 12.94 2.45 -5.25
C ASP A 31 13.68 2.05 -3.96
N LYS A 32 14.40 0.93 -4.03
CA LYS A 32 15.13 0.37 -2.88
C LYS A 32 16.38 1.18 -2.50
N GLU A 33 16.92 1.93 -3.45
CA GLU A 33 18.12 2.77 -3.27
C GLU A 33 17.76 4.11 -2.62
N HIS A 34 16.60 4.68 -2.97
CA HIS A 34 16.11 5.95 -2.43
C HIS A 34 14.67 5.80 -1.90
N PRO A 35 14.50 5.12 -0.75
CA PRO A 35 13.17 4.88 -0.21
C PRO A 35 12.48 6.21 0.15
N SER A 36 11.28 6.39 -0.37
CA SER A 36 10.38 7.47 0.05
C SER A 36 9.66 7.09 1.34
N PHE A 37 9.59 8.03 2.27
CA PHE A 37 8.84 7.90 3.53
C PHE A 37 7.58 8.74 3.46
N TYR A 38 6.47 8.18 3.94
CA TYR A 38 5.18 8.85 3.95
C TYR A 38 4.54 8.75 5.33
N TYR A 39 3.95 9.85 5.78
CA TYR A 39 3.16 9.89 7.01
C TYR A 39 1.73 9.48 6.70
N VAL A 40 1.15 8.59 7.50
CA VAL A 40 -0.26 8.21 7.36
C VAL A 40 -1.12 9.32 7.97
N ALA A 41 -1.72 10.13 7.10
CA ALA A 41 -2.58 11.23 7.50
C ALA A 41 -3.98 10.73 7.86
N GLU A 42 -4.54 9.82 7.04
CA GLU A 42 -5.88 9.26 7.24
C GLU A 42 -5.96 7.80 6.77
N ILE A 43 -6.86 7.03 7.37
CA ILE A 43 -7.27 5.70 6.89
C ILE A 43 -8.65 5.86 6.29
N ILE A 44 -8.75 5.72 4.96
CA ILE A 44 -9.97 6.05 4.20
C ILE A 44 -10.82 4.81 3.92
N ASP A 45 -12.13 5.01 3.78
CA ASP A 45 -13.10 3.95 3.45
C ASP A 45 -13.09 3.62 1.94
N ALA A 46 -11.93 3.15 1.50
CA ALA A 46 -11.68 2.58 0.18
C ALA A 46 -10.86 1.31 0.35
N ASN A 47 -10.82 0.43 -0.65
CA ASN A 47 -10.14 -0.86 -0.57
C ASN A 47 -9.46 -1.20 -1.90
N PRO A 48 -8.68 -2.30 -2.00
CA PRO A 48 -7.98 -2.68 -3.23
C PRO A 48 -8.88 -2.83 -4.47
N SER A 49 -10.17 -3.12 -4.29
CA SER A 49 -11.16 -3.23 -5.38
C SER A 49 -11.80 -1.89 -5.77
N SER A 50 -11.51 -0.80 -5.06
CA SER A 50 -12.01 0.55 -5.36
C SER A 50 -11.39 1.11 -6.63
N LYS A 51 -12.15 1.97 -7.35
CA LYS A 51 -11.74 2.52 -8.64
C LYS A 51 -10.41 3.26 -8.54
N PHE A 52 -9.49 2.95 -9.46
CA PHE A 52 -8.21 3.65 -9.53
C PHE A 52 -8.38 5.03 -10.22
N PRO A 53 -7.59 6.05 -9.84
CA PRO A 53 -7.72 7.39 -10.44
C PRO A 53 -7.38 7.46 -11.93
N ASP A 54 -6.48 6.59 -12.42
CA ASP A 54 -6.15 6.47 -13.85
C ASP A 54 -7.05 5.42 -14.51
N GLU A 55 -7.78 5.82 -15.56
CA GLU A 55 -8.73 4.98 -16.29
C GLU A 55 -8.11 3.74 -16.96
N LYS A 56 -6.78 3.68 -17.07
CA LYS A 56 -6.07 2.49 -17.57
C LYS A 56 -6.14 1.29 -16.63
N PHE A 57 -6.44 1.53 -15.34
CA PHE A 57 -6.51 0.48 -14.33
C PHE A 57 -7.91 0.44 -13.74
N ALA A 58 -8.48 -0.75 -13.63
CA ALA A 58 -9.85 -0.91 -13.14
C ALA A 58 -9.97 -0.52 -11.66
N ASN A 59 -8.97 -0.91 -10.86
CA ASN A 59 -8.90 -0.68 -9.42
C ASN A 59 -7.45 -0.69 -8.92
N PHE A 60 -7.25 -0.45 -7.62
CA PHE A 60 -5.92 -0.45 -7.01
C PHE A 60 -5.21 -1.81 -7.15
N ASN A 61 -5.91 -2.93 -6.94
CA ASN A 61 -5.31 -4.25 -7.09
C ASN A 61 -4.81 -4.51 -8.53
N ASP A 62 -5.61 -4.14 -9.52
CA ASP A 62 -5.26 -4.23 -10.94
C ASP A 62 -4.02 -3.38 -11.28
N TYR A 63 -3.93 -2.17 -10.73
CA TYR A 63 -2.73 -1.34 -10.86
C TYR A 63 -1.48 -2.05 -10.32
N PHE A 64 -1.53 -2.64 -9.11
CA PHE A 64 -0.38 -3.32 -8.52
C PHE A 64 0.01 -4.61 -9.27
N ILE A 65 -0.96 -5.36 -9.77
CA ILE A 65 -0.72 -6.55 -10.60
C ILE A 65 -0.05 -6.14 -11.92
N GLN A 66 -0.62 -5.18 -12.65
CA GLN A 66 -0.10 -4.80 -13.96
C GLN A 66 1.26 -4.09 -13.90
N LYS A 67 1.49 -3.22 -12.90
CA LYS A 67 2.74 -2.45 -12.80
C LYS A 67 3.88 -3.21 -12.14
N TYR A 68 3.58 -4.05 -11.16
CA TYR A 68 4.60 -4.63 -10.28
C TYR A 68 4.52 -6.15 -10.17
N ASN A 69 3.54 -6.80 -10.81
CA ASN A 69 3.26 -8.23 -10.65
C ASN A 69 3.01 -8.59 -9.17
N ILE A 70 2.29 -7.72 -8.46
CA ILE A 70 1.97 -7.85 -7.02
C ILE A 70 0.46 -7.89 -6.87
N GLU A 71 -0.07 -9.02 -6.40
CA GLU A 71 -1.45 -9.12 -5.92
C GLU A 71 -1.56 -8.65 -4.47
N ILE A 72 -2.60 -7.87 -4.17
CA ILE A 72 -2.98 -7.52 -2.80
C ILE A 72 -3.95 -8.59 -2.29
N TYR A 73 -3.55 -9.42 -1.34
CA TYR A 73 -4.41 -10.54 -0.90
C TYR A 73 -5.59 -10.11 -0.02
N ASP A 74 -5.37 -9.19 0.91
CA ASP A 74 -6.46 -8.68 1.74
C ASP A 74 -7.27 -7.61 0.98
N GLN A 75 -8.25 -8.07 0.19
CA GLN A 75 -9.14 -7.22 -0.61
C GLN A 75 -10.10 -6.35 0.22
N ARG A 76 -10.15 -6.54 1.54
CA ARG A 76 -10.99 -5.76 2.46
C ARG A 76 -10.23 -4.70 3.25
N GLN A 77 -8.90 -4.68 3.15
CA GLN A 77 -8.12 -3.69 3.88
C GLN A 77 -8.48 -2.26 3.41
N PRO A 78 -8.52 -1.28 4.33
CA PRO A 78 -8.68 0.11 3.94
C PRO A 78 -7.43 0.62 3.21
N LEU A 79 -7.57 1.73 2.48
CA LEU A 79 -6.44 2.45 1.92
C LEU A 79 -5.91 3.50 2.91
N LEU A 80 -4.63 3.83 2.77
CA LEU A 80 -3.97 4.88 3.55
C LEU A 80 -3.88 6.13 2.68
N ASP A 81 -4.39 7.25 3.17
CA ASP A 81 -4.03 8.56 2.65
C ASP A 81 -2.73 9.03 3.30
N VAL A 82 -1.78 9.48 2.48
CA VAL A 82 -0.41 9.67 2.93
C VAL A 82 0.21 10.98 2.42
N ASP A 83 0.93 11.65 3.30
CA ASP A 83 1.68 12.87 3.00
C ASP A 83 3.18 12.58 2.86
N TYR A 84 3.87 13.31 1.97
CA TYR A 84 5.33 13.28 1.92
C TYR A 84 5.90 13.83 3.23
N THR A 85 6.70 13.03 3.92
CA THR A 85 7.50 13.53 5.05
C THR A 85 8.71 14.27 4.51
N SER A 86 8.49 15.49 4.01
CA SER A 86 9.56 16.42 3.64
C SER A 86 9.40 17.68 4.48
N ARG A 87 10.06 17.70 5.63
CA ARG A 87 10.51 18.93 6.27
C ARG A 87 12.02 18.90 6.36
#